data_AF-A0A2J5PDQ3-F1
#
_entry.id   AF-A0A2J5PDQ3-F1
#
_cell.length_a   1.000
_cell.length_b   1.000
_cell.length_c   1.000
_cell.angle_alpha   90.00
_cell.angle_beta   90.00
_cell.angle_gamma   90.00
#
_symmetry.space_group_name_H-M   'P 1'
#
loop_
_entity.id
_entity.type
_entity.pdbx_description
1 polymer ?
#
loop_
_entity_poly.entity_id
_entity_poly.type
_entity_poly.pdbx_seq_one_letter_code
_entity_poly.pdbx_strand_id
1 'polypeptide(L)'
;ASTVQWRDAALSSPAGSLELAQVNGKLSCTPAGALAVALTLDSRQLSLAGQGVLTPNGRYTFNGTLQTRQTTPALLTLLLAQNGRKDEQGRTPWQWQGQWRSGEKK
;
A
#
# COMPACT_ATOMS: atom_id res chain seq x y z
N ALA A 1 5.90 -6.04 18.72
CA ALA A 1 5.72 -5.42 17.40
C ALA A 1 7.08 -5.33 16.73
N SER A 2 7.15 -5.60 15.44
CA SER A 2 8.39 -5.60 14.67
C SER A 2 8.34 -4.48 13.63
N THR A 3 9.51 -3.97 13.27
CA THR A 3 9.63 -2.97 12.20
C THR A 3 10.23 -3.63 10.98
N VAL A 4 9.71 -3.31 9.80
CA VAL A 4 10.26 -3.71 8.51
C VAL A 4 10.62 -2.43 7.75
N GLN A 5 11.80 -2.43 7.14
CA GLN A 5 12.24 -1.33 6.29
C GLN A 5 12.70 -1.91 4.97
N TRP A 6 12.03 -1.52 3.89
CA TRP A 6 12.49 -1.79 2.54
C TRP A 6 13.22 -0.54 2.05
N ARG A 7 14.52 -0.70 1.79
CA ARG A 7 15.38 0.35 1.24
C ARG A 7 15.47 0.17 -0.27
N ASP A 8 15.62 1.29 -0.97
CA ASP A 8 15.77 1.34 -2.42
C ASP A 8 14.66 0.57 -3.14
N ALA A 9 13.45 0.63 -2.59
CA ALA A 9 12.30 -0.08 -3.12
C ALA A 9 11.89 0.52 -4.47
N ALA A 10 11.50 -0.35 -5.39
CA ALA A 10 10.94 0.04 -6.67
C ALA A 10 9.71 -0.81 -6.99
N LEU A 11 8.69 -0.19 -7.57
CA LEU A 11 7.53 -0.88 -8.11
C LEU A 11 7.70 -0.97 -9.63
N SER A 12 7.83 -2.20 -10.14
CA SER A 12 7.82 -2.46 -11.58
C SER A 12 6.40 -2.85 -12.00
N SER A 13 5.86 -2.16 -13.01
CA SER A 13 4.53 -2.40 -13.57
C SER A 13 4.54 -2.24 -15.09
N PRO A 14 3.51 -2.74 -15.81
CA PRO A 14 3.36 -2.48 -17.24
C PRO A 14 3.28 -0.98 -17.60
N ALA A 15 2.88 -0.14 -16.62
CA ALA A 15 2.82 1.31 -16.76
C ALA A 15 4.17 2.02 -16.52
N GLY A 16 5.24 1.27 -16.26
CA GLY A 16 6.57 1.77 -15.97
C GLY A 16 7.06 1.44 -14.56
N SER A 17 8.26 1.92 -14.24
CA SER A 17 8.90 1.77 -12.93
C SER A 17 8.70 3.01 -12.07
N LEU A 18 8.41 2.80 -10.79
CA LEU A 18 8.21 3.84 -9.79
C LEU A 18 9.23 3.64 -8.67
N GLU A 19 10.02 4.67 -8.38
CA GLU A 19 10.92 4.66 -7.22
C GLU A 19 10.12 4.93 -5.96
N LEU A 20 10.18 3.99 -5.02
CA LEU A 20 9.51 4.04 -3.72
C LEU A 20 10.43 4.54 -2.60
N ALA A 21 11.74 4.63 -2.88
CA ALA A 21 12.79 4.97 -1.93
C ALA A 21 12.73 4.10 -0.67
N GLN A 22 12.15 4.61 0.42
CA GLN A 22 12.03 3.89 1.68
C GLN A 22 10.57 3.62 2.03
N VAL A 23 10.24 2.33 2.17
CA VAL A 23 8.96 1.88 2.72
C VAL A 23 9.21 1.45 4.16
N ASN A 24 8.51 2.07 5.10
CA ASN A 24 8.56 1.71 6.52
C ASN A 24 7.28 0.98 6.90
N GLY A 25 7.43 -0.15 7.60
CA GLY A 25 6.33 -0.97 8.06
C GLY A 25 6.44 -1.25 9.55
N LYS A 26 5.32 -1.21 10.25
CA LYS A 26 5.18 -1.74 11.61
C LYS A 26 4.24 -2.94 11.57
N LEU A 27 4.73 -4.08 12.04
CA LEU A 27 4.02 -5.35 12.12
C LEU A 27 3.69 -5.66 13.58
N SER A 28 2.46 -6.11 13.84
CA SER A 28 2.04 -6.54 15.17
C SER A 28 0.97 -7.61 15.07
N CYS A 29 0.86 -8.45 16.09
CA CYS A 29 -0.25 -9.41 16.20
C CYS A 29 -1.35 -8.81 17.09
N THR A 30 -2.60 -8.91 16.65
CA THR A 30 -3.77 -8.62 17.50
C THR A 30 -4.01 -9.77 18.48
N PRO A 31 -4.78 -9.55 19.57
CA PRO A 31 -5.13 -10.63 20.50
C PRO A 31 -5.84 -11.82 19.84
N ALA A 32 -6.57 -11.58 18.75
CA ALA A 32 -7.25 -12.61 17.96
C ALA A 32 -6.31 -13.33 16.96
N GLY A 33 -5.00 -13.07 17.00
CA GLY A 33 -4.00 -13.71 16.14
C GLY A 33 -3.90 -13.15 14.72
N ALA A 34 -4.55 -12.02 14.42
CA ALA A 34 -4.40 -11.37 13.11
C ALA A 34 -3.10 -10.55 13.03
N LEU A 35 -2.46 -10.52 11.86
CA LEU A 35 -1.32 -9.66 11.59
C LEU A 35 -1.81 -8.27 11.21
N ALA A 36 -1.62 -7.30 12.11
CA ALA A 36 -1.80 -5.89 11.83
C ALA A 36 -0.53 -5.27 11.25
N VAL A 37 -0.70 -4.47 10.21
CA VAL A 37 0.37 -3.78 9.47
C VAL A 37 0.05 -2.30 9.43
N ALA A 38 1.02 -1.43 9.70
CA ALA A 38 0.97 -0.02 9.36
C ALA A 38 2.13 0.30 8.41
N LEU A 39 1.85 0.90 7.26
CA LEU A 39 2.83 1.23 6.23
C LEU A 39 2.89 2.74 6.03
N THR A 40 4.11 3.26 5.93
CA THR A 40 4.39 4.60 5.46
C THR A 40 5.47 4.57 4.38
N LEU A 41 5.23 5.32 3.33
CA LEU A 41 6.17 5.57 2.25
C LEU A 41 6.04 7.05 1.90
N ASP A 42 7.17 7.72 1.78
CA ASP A 42 7.24 9.09 1.29
C ASP A 42 8.48 9.20 0.40
N SER A 43 8.23 9.30 -0.89
CA SER A 43 9.24 9.39 -1.93
C SER A 43 9.03 10.66 -2.75
N ARG A 44 9.97 10.96 -3.65
CA ARG A 44 9.84 12.10 -4.57
C ARG A 44 8.64 11.99 -5.50
N GLN A 45 8.22 10.75 -5.79
CA GLN A 45 7.19 10.43 -6.78
C GLN A 45 5.85 10.08 -6.12
N LEU A 46 5.83 9.59 -4.89
CA LEU A 46 4.63 9.08 -4.26
C LEU A 46 4.73 9.12 -2.73
N SER A 47 3.63 9.47 -2.06
CA SER A 47 3.46 9.17 -0.64
C SER A 47 2.28 8.22 -0.43
N LEU A 48 2.45 7.24 0.46
CA LEU A 48 1.42 6.29 0.89
C LEU A 48 1.47 6.18 2.41
N ALA A 49 0.32 6.27 3.06
CA ALA A 49 0.18 5.97 4.47
C ALA A 49 -1.10 5.16 4.69
N GLY A 50 -1.01 4.08 5.45
CA GLY A 50 -2.18 3.26 5.72
C GLY A 50 -1.92 2.11 6.68
N GLN A 51 -3.00 1.41 6.97
CA GLN A 51 -3.00 0.31 7.91
C GLN A 51 -3.87 -0.83 7.39
N GLY A 52 -3.47 -2.04 7.69
CA GLY A 52 -4.17 -3.24 7.27
C GLY A 52 -4.12 -4.34 8.31
N VAL A 53 -4.98 -5.33 8.10
CA VAL A 53 -5.06 -6.52 8.94
C VAL A 53 -5.15 -7.73 8.01
N LEU A 54 -4.33 -8.74 8.27
CA LEU A 54 -4.40 -10.07 7.66
C LEU A 54 -4.80 -11.07 8.74
N THR A 55 -5.98 -11.65 8.62
CA THR A 55 -6.48 -12.65 9.57
C THR A 55 -5.95 -14.05 9.22
N PRO A 56 -5.93 -14.99 10.19
CA PRO A 56 -5.43 -16.35 9.95
C PRO A 56 -6.17 -17.12 8.84
N ASN A 57 -7.45 -16.82 8.61
CA ASN A 57 -8.24 -17.39 7.52
C ASN A 57 -8.00 -16.72 6.14
N GLY A 58 -6.96 -15.89 6.04
CA GLY A 58 -6.52 -15.26 4.80
C GLY A 58 -7.32 -14.01 4.41
N ARG A 59 -8.32 -13.56 5.17
CA ARG A 59 -8.98 -12.28 4.87
C ARG A 59 -8.02 -11.15 5.15
N TYR A 60 -7.95 -10.20 4.21
CA TYR A 60 -7.13 -9.02 4.40
C TYR A 60 -7.94 -7.77 4.13
N THR A 61 -7.61 -6.72 4.87
CA THR A 61 -8.04 -5.36 4.62
C THR A 61 -6.83 -4.44 4.68
N PHE A 62 -6.84 -3.40 3.88
CA PHE A 62 -5.91 -2.29 3.95
C PHE A 62 -6.67 -1.01 3.68
N ASN A 63 -6.50 -0.03 4.54
CA ASN A 63 -7.10 1.30 4.42
C ASN A 63 -5.99 2.33 4.55
N GLY A 64 -5.84 3.16 3.54
CA GLY A 64 -4.85 4.20 3.52
C GLY A 64 -5.20 5.33 2.58
N THR A 65 -4.21 6.19 2.41
CA THR A 65 -4.25 7.33 1.50
C THR A 65 -2.98 7.35 0.69
N LEU A 66 -3.12 7.72 -0.57
CA LEU A 66 -2.04 7.77 -1.54
C LEU A 66 -2.05 9.15 -2.20
N GLN A 67 -0.89 9.79 -2.30
CA GLN A 67 -0.74 11.10 -2.93
C GLN A 67 0.38 11.06 -3.97
N THR A 68 0.05 11.45 -5.18
CA THR A 68 1.02 11.68 -6.25
C THR A 68 1.79 12.97 -5.99
N ARG A 69 3.07 12.99 -6.35
CA ARG A 69 3.96 14.17 -6.27
C ARG A 69 4.27 14.67 -7.68
N GLN A 70 5.00 15.78 -7.81
CA GLN A 70 5.30 16.36 -9.13
C GLN A 70 6.08 15.43 -10.06
N THR A 71 6.89 14.51 -9.52
CA THR A 71 7.70 13.58 -10.32
C THR A 71 7.03 12.23 -10.58
N THR A 72 5.74 12.07 -10.22
CA THR A 72 5.00 10.84 -10.50
C THR A 72 4.89 10.58 -12.01
N PRO A 73 5.17 9.35 -12.49
CA PRO A 73 4.93 8.99 -13.89
C PRO A 73 3.48 9.24 -14.32
N ALA A 74 3.29 9.81 -15.51
CA ALA A 74 1.97 10.22 -16.01
C ALA A 74 0.95 9.06 -16.03
N LEU A 75 1.38 7.86 -16.44
CA LEU A 75 0.54 6.67 -16.45
C LEU A 75 0.06 6.29 -15.05
N LEU A 76 0.92 6.41 -14.03
CA LEU A 76 0.53 6.14 -12.66
C LEU A 76 -0.45 7.20 -12.15
N THR A 77 -0.23 8.48 -12.47
CA THR A 77 -1.18 9.56 -12.16
C THR A 77 -2.56 9.29 -12.77
N LEU A 78 -2.62 8.80 -14.02
CA LEU A 78 -3.87 8.41 -14.68
C LEU A 78 -4.54 7.22 -13.99
N LEU A 79 -3.79 6.16 -13.67
CA LEU A 79 -4.33 4.99 -12.96
C LEU A 79 -4.91 5.37 -11.60
N LEU A 80 -4.25 6.27 -10.88
CA LEU A 80 -4.69 6.74 -9.57
C LEU A 80 -5.92 7.64 -9.64
N ALA A 81 -6.07 8.41 -10.72
CA ALA A 81 -7.28 9.21 -10.95
C ALA A 81 -8.54 8.35 -11.14
N GLN A 82 -8.39 7.08 -11.52
CA GLN A 82 -9.53 6.15 -11.65
C GLN A 82 -10.04 5.61 -10.31
N ASN A 83 -9.26 5.72 -9.23
CA ASN A 83 -9.59 5.13 -7.93
C ASN A 83 -10.48 6.00 -7.04
N GLY A 84 -11.22 6.93 -7.66
CA GLY A 84 -12.26 7.72 -7.00
C GLY A 84 -11.83 9.11 -6.56
N ARG A 85 -12.70 9.75 -5.77
CA ARG A 85 -12.57 11.15 -5.39
C ARG A 85 -11.49 11.33 -4.34
N LYS A 86 -10.59 12.29 -4.59
CA LYS A 86 -9.59 12.74 -3.61
C LYS A 86 -10.27 13.35 -2.38
N ASP A 87 -9.63 13.23 -1.23
CA ASP A 87 -10.04 13.93 -0.01
C ASP A 87 -9.74 15.44 -0.10
N GLU A 88 -10.13 16.19 0.94
CA GLU A 88 -9.92 17.64 1.04
C GLU A 88 -8.44 18.06 0.95
N GLN A 89 -7.52 17.14 1.25
CA GLN A 89 -6.06 17.35 1.18
C GLN A 89 -5.47 16.88 -0.15
N GLY A 90 -6.31 16.49 -1.11
CA GLY A 90 -5.90 16.02 -2.43
C GLY A 90 -5.32 14.61 -2.45
N ARG A 91 -5.53 13.81 -1.39
CA ARG A 91 -5.07 12.42 -1.30
C ARG A 91 -6.13 11.47 -1.84
N THR A 92 -5.72 10.48 -2.61
CA THR A 92 -6.58 9.41 -3.14
C THR A 92 -6.77 8.33 -2.06
N PRO A 93 -8.01 8.00 -1.66
CA PRO A 93 -8.26 6.86 -0.79
C PRO A 93 -7.74 5.56 -1.40
N TRP A 94 -7.06 4.74 -0.60
CA TRP A 94 -6.47 3.48 -1.03
C TRP A 94 -6.98 2.35 -0.16
N GLN A 95 -8.04 1.69 -0.62
CA GLN A 95 -8.74 0.66 0.13
C GLN A 95 -8.67 -0.65 -0.63
N TRP A 96 -8.17 -1.68 0.06
CA TRP A 96 -8.09 -3.04 -0.46
C TRP A 96 -8.75 -3.97 0.53
N GLN A 97 -9.54 -4.89 0.01
CA GLN A 97 -10.04 -5.99 0.79
C GLN A 97 -10.11 -7.24 -0.07
N GLY A 98 -9.94 -8.38 0.57
CA GLY A 98 -10.04 -9.64 -0.13
C GLY A 98 -9.84 -10.81 0.82
N GLN A 99 -9.69 -11.97 0.20
CA GLN A 99 -9.36 -13.18 0.89
C GLN A 99 -8.28 -13.88 0.08
N TRP A 100 -7.10 -14.01 0.67
CA TRP A 100 -6.05 -14.86 0.14
C TRP A 100 -6.52 -16.30 0.21
N ARG A 101 -6.95 -16.82 -0.94
CA ARG A 101 -7.18 -18.26 -1.11
C ARG A 101 -5.82 -18.84 -1.44
N SER A 102 -5.21 -19.54 -0.48
CA SER A 102 -4.10 -20.42 -0.80
C SER A 102 -4.59 -21.37 -1.88
N GLY A 103 -4.18 -21.14 -3.13
CA GLY A 103 -4.47 -22.09 -4.20
C GLY A 103 -3.94 -23.44 -3.76
N GLU A 104 -4.83 -24.44 -3.73
CA GLU A 104 -4.41 -25.82 -3.93
C GLU A 104 -3.47 -25.82 -5.14
N LYS A 105 -2.24 -26.28 -4.96
CA LYS A 105 -1.39 -26.61 -6.10
C LYS A 105 -2.12 -27.66 -6.92
N LYS A 106 -2.52 -27.32 -8.14
CA LYS A 106 -2.55 -28.27 -9.25
C LYS A 106 -2.39 -27.56 -10.57
#